data_AF-A0A1X7SFZ5-F1
#
_entry.id   AF-A0A1X7SFZ5-F1
#
_cell.length_a   1.000
_cell.length_b   1.000
_cell.length_c   1.000
_cell.angle_alpha   90.00
_cell.angle_beta   90.00
_cell.angle_gamma   90.00
#
_symmetry.space_group_name_H-M   'P 1'
#
loop_
_entity.id
_entity.type
_entity.pdbx_description
1 polymer ?
#
loop_
_entity_poly.entity_id
_entity_poly.type
_entity_poly.pdbx_seq_one_letter_code
_entity_poly.pdbx_strand_id
1 'polypeptide(L)'
;MSSFISNELDTSEIDIVVTQEFLMGSFLCTMNEDLPIIFVSASVLIDPSLLPSWPFPHIAFSSITHDTSITDRFMITAARNFLLAPIQKLIVWYMSSYNPECWERKYNYYLPPGHAAPYIAATVIGFEYPRTNLPLVDYVGPFIPNTLDPLPSDIDLWLKSKKENSVVYISMGSILTGSQKFAEALYNGIPSNYSVLWSATNKTILKGIENELNNNRFLIKSWIPQISALNHSSISLAILHGGAGGVHQALYFGIPIIVIPLSPGDQSSNFSE
;
A
#
# COMPACT_ATOMS: atom_id res chain seq x y z
N MET A 1 4.92 4.15 -21.39
CA MET A 1 3.61 3.57 -21.05
C MET A 1 2.57 3.93 -22.10
N SER A 2 2.47 5.19 -22.57
CA SER A 2 1.71 5.49 -23.82
C SER A 2 2.22 4.63 -24.99
N SER A 3 3.55 4.57 -25.18
CA SER A 3 4.22 3.70 -26.14
C SER A 3 4.04 2.19 -25.91
N PHE A 4 3.67 1.78 -24.69
CA PHE A 4 3.44 0.37 -24.35
C PHE A 4 1.99 -0.02 -24.73
N ILE A 5 1.03 0.84 -24.38
CA ILE A 5 -0.38 0.63 -24.75
C ILE A 5 -0.59 0.78 -26.25
N SER A 6 0.06 1.74 -26.92
CA SER A 6 -0.17 2.00 -28.35
C SER A 6 0.57 1.05 -29.29
N ASN A 7 1.70 0.45 -28.86
CA ASN A 7 2.56 -0.33 -29.76
C ASN A 7 2.58 -1.83 -29.43
N GLU A 8 2.18 -2.27 -28.23
CA GLU A 8 2.23 -3.69 -27.84
C GLU A 8 0.86 -4.31 -27.57
N LEU A 9 -0.19 -3.51 -27.35
CA LEU A 9 -1.54 -3.99 -27.05
C LEU A 9 -2.49 -3.67 -28.20
N ASP A 10 -3.15 -4.69 -28.74
CA ASP A 10 -4.26 -4.52 -29.66
C ASP A 10 -5.48 -4.04 -28.89
N THR A 11 -5.77 -2.74 -28.98
CA THR A 11 -6.87 -2.10 -28.26
C THR A 11 -8.24 -2.39 -28.86
N SER A 12 -8.32 -3.04 -30.03
CA SER A 12 -9.59 -3.33 -30.69
C SER A 12 -10.41 -4.45 -30.03
N GLU A 13 -9.75 -5.30 -29.23
CA GLU A 13 -10.38 -6.40 -28.47
C GLU A 13 -10.59 -6.08 -26.98
N ILE A 14 -10.21 -4.88 -26.53
CA ILE A 14 -10.26 -4.52 -25.11
C ILE A 14 -11.49 -3.64 -24.85
N ASP A 15 -12.39 -4.10 -23.98
CA ASP A 15 -13.57 -3.31 -23.59
C ASP A 15 -13.29 -2.33 -22.45
N ILE A 16 -12.42 -2.71 -21.49
CA ILE A 16 -12.12 -1.94 -20.27
C ILE A 16 -10.67 -2.17 -19.85
N VAL A 17 -10.00 -1.12 -19.39
CA VAL A 17 -8.66 -1.21 -18.78
C VAL A 17 -8.77 -1.02 -17.27
N VAL A 18 -8.33 -2.02 -16.49
CA VAL A 18 -8.20 -1.90 -15.03
C VAL A 18 -6.73 -1.68 -14.71
N THR A 19 -6.39 -0.57 -14.06
CA THR A 19 -5.01 -0.23 -13.73
C THR A 19 -4.86 0.20 -12.28
N GLN A 20 -3.71 -0.12 -11.71
CA GLN A 20 -3.33 0.39 -10.40
C GLN A 20 -2.74 1.79 -10.55
N GLU A 21 -3.14 2.70 -9.68
CA GLU A 21 -2.45 3.99 -9.54
C GLU A 21 -1.32 3.85 -8.52
N PHE A 22 -0.09 4.16 -8.93
CA PHE A 22 1.05 4.29 -8.03
C PHE A 22 1.77 5.59 -8.39
N LEU A 23 1.69 6.58 -7.49
CA LEU A 23 2.27 7.92 -7.65
C LEU A 23 1.85 8.66 -8.94
N MET A 24 0.66 9.27 -8.95
CA MET A 24 0.27 10.57 -9.59
C MET A 24 0.65 10.88 -11.06
N GLY A 25 1.30 9.97 -11.79
CA GLY A 25 1.87 10.20 -13.12
C GLY A 25 1.34 9.28 -14.20
N SER A 26 0.72 8.15 -13.84
CA SER A 26 0.24 7.16 -14.80
C SER A 26 -1.10 7.54 -15.44
N PHE A 27 -2.00 8.18 -14.69
CA PHE A 27 -3.39 8.47 -15.10
C PHE A 27 -3.51 9.10 -16.49
N LEU A 28 -2.78 10.19 -16.71
CA LEU A 28 -2.90 11.01 -17.91
C LEU A 28 -2.15 10.42 -19.11
N CYS A 29 -1.18 9.54 -18.85
CA CYS A 29 -0.49 8.77 -19.88
C CYS A 29 -1.34 7.61 -20.41
N THR A 30 -2.19 7.03 -19.57
CA THR A 30 -2.99 5.84 -19.92
C THR A 30 -4.37 6.18 -20.45
N MET A 31 -4.89 7.40 -20.21
CA MET A 31 -6.15 7.84 -20.79
C MET A 31 -6.13 7.77 -22.32
N ASN A 32 -6.97 6.88 -22.83
CA ASN A 32 -7.36 6.73 -24.23
C ASN A 32 -8.83 7.19 -24.32
N GLU A 33 -9.17 8.01 -25.31
CA GLU A 33 -10.55 8.50 -25.50
C GLU A 33 -11.51 7.36 -25.85
N ASP A 34 -10.99 6.27 -26.42
CA ASP A 34 -11.78 5.14 -26.91
C ASP A 34 -11.94 3.99 -25.89
N LEU A 35 -11.18 4.00 -24.78
CA LEU A 35 -11.20 2.92 -23.79
C LEU A 35 -11.56 3.43 -22.39
N PRO A 36 -12.62 2.90 -21.75
CA PRO A 36 -12.91 3.21 -20.36
C PRO A 36 -11.84 2.61 -19.44
N ILE A 37 -11.38 3.42 -18.48
CA ILE A 37 -10.35 3.05 -17.52
C ILE A 37 -10.93 3.07 -16.11
N ILE A 38 -10.69 2.01 -15.35
CA ILE A 38 -11.04 1.88 -13.94
C ILE A 38 -9.76 1.83 -13.12
N PHE A 39 -9.67 2.68 -12.10
CA PHE A 39 -8.53 2.71 -11.18
C PHE A 39 -8.76 1.78 -10.01
N VAL A 40 -7.70 1.11 -9.59
CA VAL A 40 -7.68 0.29 -8.38
C VAL A 40 -6.57 0.78 -7.47
N SER A 41 -6.86 0.93 -6.18
CA SER A 41 -5.83 1.26 -5.19
C SER A 41 -6.12 0.60 -3.84
N ALA A 42 -5.06 0.26 -3.13
CA ALA A 42 -5.11 -0.38 -1.82
C ALA A 42 -5.55 0.55 -0.68
N SER A 43 -5.45 1.86 -0.90
CA SER A 43 -6.00 2.90 -0.05
C SER A 43 -6.59 3.97 -0.95
N VAL A 44 -7.49 4.79 -0.43
CA VAL A 44 -8.01 5.86 -1.27
C VAL A 44 -7.11 7.08 -1.17
N LEU A 45 -5.95 6.94 -1.79
CA LEU A 45 -5.09 8.05 -2.15
C LEU A 45 -5.80 8.85 -3.23
N ILE A 46 -6.19 10.06 -2.87
CA ILE A 46 -6.87 10.96 -3.78
C ILE A 46 -5.80 11.85 -4.41
N ASP A 47 -5.33 11.51 -5.61
CA ASP A 47 -4.69 12.50 -6.46
C ASP A 47 -5.71 13.65 -6.70
N PRO A 48 -5.38 14.90 -6.34
CA PRO A 48 -6.22 16.05 -6.67
C PRO A 48 -6.65 16.11 -8.14
N SER A 49 -5.83 15.56 -9.05
CA SER A 49 -6.10 15.54 -10.49
C SER A 49 -7.21 14.55 -10.92
N LEU A 50 -7.55 13.58 -10.07
CA LEU A 50 -8.63 12.62 -10.30
C LEU A 50 -9.99 13.09 -9.76
N LEU A 51 -10.03 14.20 -9.02
CA LEU A 51 -11.27 14.69 -8.46
C LEU A 51 -12.00 15.64 -9.41
N PRO A 52 -13.33 15.52 -9.52
CA PRO A 52 -14.12 16.57 -10.10
C PRO A 52 -13.87 17.85 -9.28
N SER A 53 -13.48 18.92 -9.95
CA SER A 53 -13.09 20.21 -9.37
C SER A 53 -14.24 20.92 -8.61
N TRP A 54 -15.45 20.34 -8.60
CA TRP A 54 -16.63 20.79 -7.89
C TRP A 54 -17.74 19.70 -7.91
N PRO A 55 -18.57 19.53 -6.87
CA PRO A 55 -18.56 20.18 -5.55
C PRO A 55 -17.66 19.48 -4.53
N PHE A 56 -16.87 18.48 -4.94
CA PHE A 56 -16.10 17.66 -4.01
C PHE A 56 -14.73 18.30 -3.76
N PRO A 57 -14.39 18.63 -2.51
CA PRO A 57 -13.10 19.24 -2.22
C PRO A 57 -11.98 18.27 -2.57
N HIS A 58 -10.85 18.80 -3.03
CA HIS A 58 -9.62 18.02 -3.10
C HIS A 58 -9.27 17.58 -1.68
N ILE A 59 -9.43 16.30 -1.32
CA ILE A 59 -9.03 15.77 0.00
C ILE A 59 -7.83 14.84 -0.22
N ALA A 60 -6.67 15.43 -0.50
CA ALA A 60 -5.49 14.62 -0.82
C ALA A 60 -4.77 14.06 0.42
N PHE A 61 -5.17 14.42 1.65
CA PHE A 61 -4.51 13.96 2.86
C PHE A 61 -5.53 13.89 4.01
N SER A 62 -5.75 12.69 4.56
CA SER A 62 -6.72 12.35 5.60
C SER A 62 -6.33 12.79 7.02
N SER A 63 -5.42 13.76 7.18
CA SER A 63 -4.85 14.12 8.49
C SER A 63 -5.74 15.02 9.36
N ILE A 64 -6.95 15.37 8.90
CA ILE A 64 -7.88 16.25 9.63
C ILE A 64 -9.04 15.41 10.20
N THR A 65 -8.89 14.96 11.44
CA THR A 65 -9.96 14.27 12.19
C THR A 65 -10.79 15.28 13.01
N HIS A 66 -11.87 14.84 13.67
CA HIS A 66 -12.69 15.70 14.52
C HIS A 66 -11.91 16.29 15.72
N ASP A 67 -10.90 15.57 16.21
CA ASP A 67 -10.07 15.97 17.36
C ASP A 67 -8.98 17.00 17.03
N THR A 68 -8.74 17.29 15.74
CA THR A 68 -7.72 18.28 15.35
C THR A 68 -8.16 19.69 15.74
N SER A 69 -7.26 20.43 16.42
CA SER A 69 -7.51 21.80 16.84
C SER A 69 -7.65 22.74 15.62
N ILE A 70 -8.32 23.87 15.79
CA ILE A 70 -8.47 24.88 14.70
C ILE A 70 -7.10 25.35 14.20
N THR A 71 -6.14 25.52 15.11
CA THR A 71 -4.76 25.91 14.77
C THR A 71 -4.06 24.84 13.95
N ASP A 72 -4.21 23.56 14.32
CA ASP A 72 -3.60 22.47 13.56
C ASP A 72 -4.26 22.33 12.19
N ARG A 73 -5.59 22.45 12.10
CA ARG A 73 -6.32 22.47 10.83
C ARG A 73 -5.81 23.57 9.92
N PHE A 74 -5.60 24.78 10.45
CA PHE A 74 -5.04 25.89 9.70
C PHE A 74 -3.61 25.58 9.22
N MET A 75 -2.74 25.10 10.11
CA MET A 75 -1.35 24.78 9.77
C MET A 75 -1.25 23.64 8.75
N ILE A 76 -2.02 22.57 8.91
CA ILE A 76 -2.11 21.45 7.97
C ILE A 76 -2.61 21.96 6.61
N THR A 77 -3.66 22.79 6.60
CA THR A 77 -4.21 23.36 5.36
C THR A 77 -3.21 24.29 4.67
N ALA A 78 -2.50 25.12 5.43
CA ALA A 78 -1.48 26.02 4.91
C ALA A 78 -0.27 25.23 4.35
N ALA A 79 0.26 24.28 5.12
CA ALA A 79 1.33 23.39 4.66
C ALA A 79 0.91 22.62 3.41
N ARG A 80 -0.33 22.16 3.34
CA ARG A 80 -0.84 21.50 2.15
C ARG A 80 -0.85 22.42 0.92
N ASN A 81 -1.45 23.60 1.01
CA ASN A 81 -1.64 24.47 -0.14
C ASN A 81 -0.35 25.18 -0.59
N PHE A 82 0.51 25.55 0.36
CA PHE A 82 1.70 26.37 0.09
C PHE A 82 3.02 25.59 0.07
N LEU A 83 3.06 24.37 0.60
CA LEU A 83 4.27 23.53 0.57
C LEU A 83 4.06 22.25 -0.24
N LEU A 84 3.10 21.41 0.14
CA LEU A 84 2.92 20.09 -0.47
C LEU A 84 2.40 20.19 -1.91
N ALA A 85 1.36 20.97 -2.16
CA ALA A 85 0.78 21.08 -3.51
C ALA A 85 1.75 21.65 -4.56
N PRO A 86 2.59 22.67 -4.27
CA PRO A 86 3.64 23.10 -5.19
C PRO A 86 4.72 22.03 -5.44
N ILE A 87 5.19 21.34 -4.38
CA ILE A 87 6.17 20.25 -4.51
C ILE A 87 5.59 19.11 -5.36
N GLN A 88 4.34 18.75 -5.10
CA GLN A 88 3.60 17.74 -5.84
C GLN A 88 3.47 18.11 -7.33
N LYS A 89 3.13 19.37 -7.64
CA LYS A 89 3.13 19.87 -9.03
C LYS A 89 4.52 19.75 -9.68
N LEU A 90 5.58 20.07 -8.94
CA LEU A 90 6.96 19.96 -9.42
C LEU A 90 7.38 18.50 -9.68
N ILE A 91 7.03 17.58 -8.78
CA ILE A 91 7.30 16.14 -8.95
C ILE A 91 6.57 15.61 -10.17
N VAL A 92 5.28 15.92 -10.33
CA VAL A 92 4.54 15.48 -11.51
C VAL A 92 5.10 16.11 -12.77
N TRP A 93 5.47 17.39 -12.74
CA TRP A 93 6.17 18.03 -13.87
C TRP A 93 7.45 17.29 -14.23
N TYR A 94 8.31 17.01 -13.24
CA TYR A 94 9.56 16.30 -13.46
C TYR A 94 9.31 14.90 -14.03
N MET A 95 8.43 14.10 -13.42
CA MET A 95 8.08 12.76 -13.90
C MET A 95 7.48 12.79 -15.32
N SER A 96 6.63 13.77 -15.61
CA SER A 96 6.00 13.92 -16.92
C SER A 96 6.94 14.51 -17.97
N SER A 97 7.97 15.26 -17.58
CA SER A 97 8.96 15.82 -18.51
C SER A 97 9.77 14.72 -19.22
N TYR A 98 9.88 13.54 -18.63
CA TYR A 98 10.43 12.34 -19.28
C TYR A 98 9.51 11.75 -20.34
N ASN A 99 8.25 12.20 -20.43
CA ASN A 99 7.28 11.75 -21.43
C ASN A 99 6.43 12.94 -21.93
N PRO A 100 6.94 13.73 -22.90
CA PRO A 100 6.32 14.99 -23.32
C PRO A 100 4.88 14.82 -23.83
N GLU A 101 4.56 13.68 -24.45
CA GLU A 101 3.18 13.36 -24.87
C GLU A 101 2.19 13.32 -23.68
N CYS A 102 2.62 12.79 -22.54
CA CYS A 102 1.80 12.76 -21.32
C CYS A 102 1.65 14.15 -20.69
N TRP A 103 2.72 14.95 -20.71
CA TRP A 103 2.71 16.31 -20.17
C TRP A 103 1.77 17.22 -20.96
N GLU A 104 1.79 17.14 -22.29
CA GLU A 104 0.88 17.92 -23.13
C GLU A 104 -0.59 17.51 -22.94
N ARG A 105 -0.89 16.21 -22.82
CA ARG A 105 -2.23 15.75 -22.44
C ARG A 105 -2.65 16.31 -21.09
N LYS A 106 -1.80 16.32 -20.06
CA LYS A 106 -2.15 16.86 -18.74
C LYS A 106 -2.68 18.30 -18.75
N TYR A 107 -2.11 19.16 -19.59
CA TYR A 107 -2.46 20.59 -19.63
C TYR A 107 -3.50 20.94 -20.68
N ASN A 108 -3.66 20.12 -21.72
CA ASN A 108 -4.69 20.31 -22.74
C ASN A 108 -5.98 19.53 -22.46
N TYR A 109 -5.94 18.50 -21.61
CA TYR A 109 -7.11 17.70 -21.25
C TYR A 109 -7.83 18.35 -20.06
N TYR A 110 -8.79 19.21 -20.38
CA TYR A 110 -9.77 19.69 -19.41
C TYR A 110 -10.78 18.58 -19.16
N LEU A 111 -10.67 17.84 -18.04
CA LEU A 111 -11.77 16.98 -17.60
C LEU A 111 -12.96 17.89 -17.28
N PRO A 112 -14.08 17.79 -18.04
CA PRO A 112 -15.23 18.61 -17.74
C PRO A 112 -15.72 18.27 -16.32
N PRO A 113 -16.20 19.25 -15.53
CA PRO A 113 -16.74 18.99 -14.21
C PRO A 113 -17.72 17.80 -14.23
N GLY A 114 -17.47 16.80 -13.39
CA GLY A 114 -18.28 15.56 -13.33
C GLY A 114 -17.76 14.38 -14.16
N HIS A 115 -16.72 14.55 -14.97
CA HIS A 115 -16.04 13.43 -15.64
C HIS A 115 -14.83 13.00 -14.80
N ALA A 116 -15.04 12.07 -13.88
CA ALA A 116 -13.96 11.37 -13.20
C ALA A 116 -13.98 9.90 -13.64
N ALA A 117 -12.82 9.25 -13.66
CA ALA A 117 -12.75 7.82 -13.92
C ALA A 117 -13.30 7.06 -12.69
N PRO A 118 -14.05 5.97 -12.89
CA PRO A 118 -14.43 5.08 -11.79
C PRO A 118 -13.21 4.59 -11.02
N TYR A 119 -13.35 4.50 -9.70
CA TYR A 119 -12.28 4.14 -8.79
C TYR A 119 -12.75 3.04 -7.85
N ILE A 120 -12.02 1.94 -7.85
CA ILE A 120 -12.19 0.81 -6.94
C ILE A 120 -11.18 0.97 -5.81
N ALA A 121 -11.71 1.25 -4.63
CA ALA A 121 -10.97 1.21 -3.39
C ALA A 121 -10.90 -0.23 -2.87
N ALA A 122 -9.71 -0.81 -2.83
CA ALA A 122 -9.46 -2.15 -2.30
C ALA A 122 -9.39 -2.16 -0.76
N THR A 123 -10.36 -1.49 -0.15
CA THR A 123 -10.58 -1.30 1.29
C THR A 123 -12.08 -1.40 1.59
N VAL A 124 -12.46 -1.26 2.86
CA VAL A 124 -13.86 -1.29 3.32
C VAL A 124 -14.26 0.00 4.04
N ILE A 125 -15.54 0.34 3.96
CA ILE A 125 -16.10 1.44 4.74
C ILE A 125 -15.95 1.11 6.23
N GLY A 126 -15.46 2.08 7.01
CA GLY A 126 -15.24 1.95 8.44
C GLY A 126 -13.82 1.55 8.83
N PHE A 127 -13.00 1.08 7.87
CA PHE A 127 -11.56 0.94 8.08
C PHE A 127 -10.80 2.22 7.71
N GLU A 128 -11.20 2.87 6.60
CA GLU A 128 -10.64 4.15 6.19
C GLU A 128 -11.11 5.32 7.07
N TYR A 129 -10.31 6.38 7.13
CA TYR A 129 -10.70 7.64 7.77
C TYR A 129 -12.06 8.18 7.29
N PRO A 130 -12.87 8.76 8.20
CA PRO A 130 -14.14 9.38 7.85
C PRO A 130 -13.97 10.46 6.78
N ARG A 131 -14.66 10.27 5.65
CA ARG A 131 -14.63 11.19 4.50
C ARG A 131 -15.88 11.06 3.66
N THR A 132 -16.09 12.05 2.80
CA THR A 132 -17.22 12.04 1.85
C THR A 132 -16.99 10.97 0.78
N ASN A 133 -17.95 10.06 0.62
CA ASN A 133 -17.94 9.15 -0.52
C ASN A 133 -18.22 9.91 -1.81
N LEU A 134 -17.39 9.67 -2.81
CA LEU A 134 -17.56 10.24 -4.14
C LEU A 134 -18.46 9.33 -4.97
N PRO A 135 -19.28 9.87 -5.88
CA PRO A 135 -20.24 9.07 -6.66
C PRO A 135 -19.62 7.96 -7.52
N LEU A 136 -18.34 8.06 -7.85
CA LEU A 136 -17.61 7.12 -8.72
C LEU A 136 -16.53 6.32 -7.95
N VAL A 137 -16.62 6.28 -6.62
CA VAL A 137 -15.72 5.48 -5.77
C VAL A 137 -16.49 4.34 -5.14
N ASP A 138 -16.12 3.11 -5.49
CA ASP A 138 -16.67 1.88 -4.91
C ASP A 138 -15.65 1.18 -4.02
N TYR A 139 -16.10 0.71 -2.86
CA TYR A 139 -15.29 -0.01 -1.88
C TYR A 139 -15.53 -1.49 -2.06
N VAL A 140 -14.51 -2.21 -2.55
CA VAL A 140 -14.63 -3.62 -2.96
C VAL A 140 -13.60 -4.51 -2.24
N GLY A 141 -12.85 -3.94 -1.30
CA GLY A 141 -11.82 -4.67 -0.57
C GLY A 141 -12.32 -5.46 0.66
N PRO A 142 -11.39 -6.09 1.40
CA PRO A 142 -10.02 -6.34 0.95
C PRO A 142 -9.98 -7.46 -0.11
N PHE A 143 -9.02 -7.40 -1.04
CA PHE A 143 -8.87 -8.44 -2.05
C PHE A 143 -8.13 -9.66 -1.48
N ILE A 144 -8.90 -10.65 -1.02
CA ILE A 144 -8.41 -11.92 -0.53
C ILE A 144 -8.91 -13.04 -1.47
N PRO A 145 -8.02 -13.89 -2.01
CA PRO A 145 -8.44 -14.97 -2.89
C PRO A 145 -9.20 -16.05 -2.11
N ASN A 146 -10.23 -16.64 -2.73
CA ASN A 146 -11.01 -17.74 -2.14
C ASN A 146 -10.15 -18.99 -1.91
N THR A 147 -9.14 -19.20 -2.76
CA THR A 147 -8.19 -20.31 -2.65
C THR A 147 -6.82 -19.72 -2.32
N LEU A 148 -6.26 -20.14 -1.18
CA LEU A 148 -4.94 -19.70 -0.75
C LEU A 148 -3.86 -20.54 -1.41
N ASP A 149 -2.77 -19.89 -1.80
CA ASP A 149 -1.59 -20.59 -2.27
C ASP A 149 -1.05 -21.50 -1.15
N PRO A 150 -0.64 -22.74 -1.44
CA PRO A 150 -0.05 -23.60 -0.43
C PRO A 150 1.26 -22.99 0.09
N LEU A 151 1.49 -23.12 1.40
CA LEU A 151 2.79 -22.79 1.97
C LEU A 151 3.85 -23.77 1.46
N PRO A 152 5.06 -23.30 1.12
CA PRO A 152 6.22 -24.16 0.93
C PRO A 152 6.39 -25.14 2.10
N SER A 153 6.75 -26.38 1.80
CA SER A 153 6.75 -27.48 2.77
C SER A 153 7.59 -27.20 4.02
N ASP A 154 8.70 -26.50 3.86
CA ASP A 154 9.58 -26.12 4.96
C ASP A 154 8.97 -25.05 5.88
N ILE A 155 8.24 -24.09 5.33
CA ILE A 155 7.49 -23.08 6.11
C ILE A 155 6.30 -23.75 6.82
N ASP A 156 5.54 -24.57 6.10
CA ASP A 156 4.37 -25.28 6.62
C ASP A 156 4.74 -26.22 7.77
N LEU A 157 5.76 -27.08 7.58
CA LEU A 157 6.23 -27.98 8.64
C LEU A 157 6.76 -27.22 9.85
N TRP A 158 7.47 -26.12 9.62
CA TRP A 158 7.97 -25.29 10.72
C TRP A 158 6.82 -24.66 11.50
N LEU A 159 5.82 -24.07 10.84
CA LEU A 159 4.65 -23.48 11.49
C LEU A 159 3.81 -24.52 12.25
N LYS A 160 3.63 -25.72 11.67
CA LYS A 160 2.95 -26.85 12.32
C LYS A 160 3.68 -27.38 13.55
N SER A 161 5.01 -27.19 13.62
CA SER A 161 5.79 -27.53 14.82
C SER A 161 5.59 -26.54 15.98
N LYS A 162 4.93 -25.40 15.74
CA LYS A 162 4.72 -24.36 16.74
C LYS A 162 3.36 -24.51 17.41
N LYS A 163 3.27 -23.97 18.63
CA LYS A 163 2.00 -23.89 19.33
C LYS A 163 1.11 -22.84 18.66
N GLU A 164 -0.20 -22.99 18.86
CA GLU A 164 -1.16 -21.96 18.50
C GLU A 164 -0.78 -20.62 19.15
N ASN A 165 -0.99 -19.51 18.44
CA ASN A 165 -0.69 -18.16 18.92
C ASN A 165 0.72 -17.99 19.54
N SER A 166 1.75 -18.56 18.91
CA SER A 166 3.13 -18.51 19.42
C SER A 166 4.15 -17.96 18.43
N VAL A 167 3.71 -17.52 17.25
CA VAL A 167 4.57 -17.05 16.17
C VAL A 167 4.29 -15.58 15.85
N VAL A 168 5.34 -14.78 15.85
CA VAL A 168 5.32 -13.42 15.32
C VAL A 168 5.74 -13.47 13.85
N TYR A 169 4.86 -13.01 12.96
CA TYR A 169 5.16 -12.83 11.55
C TYR A 169 5.76 -11.44 11.30
N ILE A 170 6.83 -11.32 10.52
CA ILE A 170 7.47 -10.05 10.19
C ILE A 170 7.60 -9.90 8.67
N SER A 171 7.07 -8.82 8.12
CA SER A 171 7.13 -8.50 6.68
C SER A 171 7.29 -6.99 6.44
N MET A 172 8.50 -6.61 6.01
CA MET A 172 8.89 -5.21 5.79
C MET A 172 8.82 -4.76 4.32
N GLY A 173 8.21 -5.59 3.45
CA GLY A 173 8.11 -5.33 2.02
C GLY A 173 9.42 -5.59 1.27
N SER A 174 9.34 -5.54 -0.07
CA SER A 174 10.47 -5.78 -0.97
C SER A 174 11.36 -4.55 -1.20
N ILE A 175 10.82 -3.35 -0.93
CA ILE A 175 11.44 -2.06 -1.29
C ILE A 175 12.42 -1.58 -0.21
N LEU A 176 12.27 -2.03 1.04
CA LEU A 176 12.98 -1.43 2.18
C LEU A 176 13.94 -2.41 2.84
N THR A 177 15.22 -2.12 2.70
CA THR A 177 16.31 -2.81 3.39
C THR A 177 16.49 -2.23 4.79
N GLY A 178 15.95 -2.90 5.81
CA GLY A 178 16.23 -2.54 7.21
C GLY A 178 17.72 -2.58 7.54
N SER A 179 18.16 -1.73 8.48
CA SER A 179 19.54 -1.74 8.99
C SER A 179 19.77 -2.95 9.91
N GLN A 180 21.04 -3.35 10.10
CA GLN A 180 21.38 -4.40 11.07
C GLN A 180 20.90 -4.05 12.49
N LYS A 181 21.07 -2.79 12.92
CA LYS A 181 20.59 -2.32 14.23
C LYS A 181 19.08 -2.46 14.40
N PHE A 182 18.33 -2.20 13.33
CA PHE A 182 16.87 -2.39 13.35
C PHE A 182 16.52 -3.87 13.51
N ALA A 183 17.24 -4.75 12.82
CA ALA A 183 17.03 -6.18 12.95
C ALA A 183 17.36 -6.70 14.36
N GLU A 184 18.46 -6.24 14.94
CA GLU A 184 18.85 -6.54 16.32
C GLU A 184 17.82 -6.03 17.33
N ALA A 185 17.28 -4.83 17.13
CA ALA A 185 16.25 -4.27 17.99
C ALA A 185 14.94 -5.09 17.94
N LEU A 186 14.47 -5.46 16.75
CA LEU A 186 13.31 -6.33 16.59
C LEU A 186 13.53 -7.69 17.26
N TYR A 187 14.69 -8.30 17.02
CA TYR A 187 15.08 -9.56 17.62
C TYR A 187 15.06 -9.50 19.15
N ASN A 188 15.74 -8.50 19.74
CA ASN A 188 15.86 -8.36 21.19
C ASN A 188 14.53 -7.96 21.85
N GLY A 189 13.64 -7.29 21.11
CA GLY A 189 12.33 -6.88 21.60
C GLY A 189 11.29 -8.00 21.66
N ILE A 190 11.47 -9.09 20.90
CA ILE A 190 10.51 -10.20 20.86
C ILE A 190 10.77 -11.17 22.02
N PRO A 191 9.79 -11.40 22.91
CA PRO A 191 9.97 -12.29 24.06
C PRO A 191 10.36 -13.71 23.67
N SER A 192 11.16 -14.37 24.52
CA SER A 192 11.80 -15.66 24.21
C SER A 192 10.85 -16.82 23.94
N ASN A 193 9.62 -16.73 24.44
CA ASN A 193 8.56 -17.72 24.24
C ASN A 193 7.88 -17.64 22.85
N TYR A 194 8.13 -16.58 22.08
CA TYR A 194 7.62 -16.46 20.71
C TYR A 194 8.67 -16.92 19.70
N SER A 195 8.22 -17.70 18.71
CA SER A 195 8.97 -17.97 17.49
C SER A 195 8.74 -16.86 16.48
N VAL A 196 9.65 -16.69 15.52
CA VAL A 196 9.58 -15.60 14.54
C VAL A 196 9.66 -16.16 13.12
N LEU A 197 8.66 -15.82 12.31
CA LEU A 197 8.64 -16.07 10.88
C LEU A 197 8.90 -14.75 10.15
N TRP A 198 10.02 -14.62 9.47
CA TRP A 198 10.44 -13.34 8.89
C TRP A 198 10.65 -13.44 7.38
N SER A 199 9.89 -12.66 6.61
CA SER A 199 10.17 -12.39 5.20
C SER A 199 11.21 -11.27 5.06
N ALA A 200 12.45 -11.61 4.69
CA ALA A 200 13.56 -10.67 4.54
C ALA A 200 14.43 -11.03 3.32
N THR A 201 14.58 -10.08 2.40
CA THR A 201 15.42 -10.22 1.19
C THR A 201 16.89 -9.87 1.42
N ASN A 202 17.19 -9.08 2.47
CA ASN A 202 18.54 -8.57 2.70
C ASN A 202 19.38 -9.49 3.60
N LYS A 203 20.49 -9.99 3.06
CA LYS A 203 21.47 -10.80 3.81
C LYS A 203 22.09 -10.07 5.01
N THR A 204 22.08 -8.74 5.03
CA THR A 204 22.57 -7.95 6.17
C THR A 204 21.74 -8.17 7.44
N ILE A 205 20.44 -8.48 7.31
CA ILE A 205 19.57 -8.84 8.44
C ILE A 205 20.02 -10.17 9.05
N LEU A 206 20.48 -11.11 8.21
CA LEU A 206 20.89 -12.45 8.65
C LEU A 206 22.15 -12.41 9.52
N LYS A 207 23.11 -11.51 9.24
CA LYS A 207 24.41 -11.44 9.93
C LYS A 207 24.34 -11.22 11.45
N GLY A 208 23.26 -10.61 11.95
CA GLY A 208 23.09 -10.34 13.39
C GLY A 208 22.43 -11.46 14.18
N ILE A 209 21.85 -12.46 13.51
CA ILE A 209 20.97 -13.47 14.11
C ILE A 209 21.37 -14.92 13.73
N GLU A 210 22.53 -15.10 13.11
CA GLU A 210 23.03 -16.41 12.63
C GLU A 210 23.09 -17.47 13.74
N ASN A 211 23.45 -17.07 14.97
CA ASN A 211 23.55 -17.98 16.11
C ASN A 211 22.18 -18.52 16.57
N GLU A 212 21.10 -17.79 16.32
CA GLU A 212 19.74 -18.11 16.79
C GLU A 212 18.93 -18.94 15.77
N LEU A 213 19.40 -19.02 14.53
CA LEU A 213 18.86 -19.95 13.52
C LEU A 213 18.98 -21.40 13.98
N ASN A 214 19.94 -21.70 14.86
CA ASN A 214 20.20 -23.06 15.36
C ASN A 214 19.16 -23.55 16.38
N ASN A 215 18.39 -22.66 17.00
CA ASN A 215 17.43 -23.03 18.06
C ASN A 215 16.01 -23.30 17.54
N ASN A 216 15.82 -23.40 16.22
CA ASN A 216 14.52 -23.55 15.56
C ASN A 216 13.50 -22.44 15.91
N ARG A 217 13.93 -21.36 16.56
CA ARG A 217 13.07 -20.25 17.01
C ARG A 217 12.78 -19.26 15.89
N PHE A 218 13.71 -19.10 14.95
CA PHE A 218 13.60 -18.18 13.82
C PHE A 218 13.54 -18.95 12.51
N LEU A 219 12.59 -18.62 11.65
CA LEU A 219 12.58 -19.02 10.25
C LEU A 219 12.57 -17.78 9.37
N ILE A 220 13.61 -17.63 8.56
CA ILE A 220 13.79 -16.46 7.71
C ILE A 220 13.80 -16.89 6.26
N LYS A 221 12.98 -16.24 5.44
CA LYS A 221 12.85 -16.53 4.01
C LYS A 221 12.87 -15.24 3.21
N SER A 222 13.40 -15.30 2.00
CA SER A 222 13.37 -14.16 1.06
C SER A 222 11.95 -13.83 0.59
N TRP A 223 11.07 -14.83 0.61
CA TRP A 223 9.68 -14.70 0.23
C TRP A 223 8.83 -15.71 1.00
N ILE A 224 7.63 -15.29 1.39
CA ILE A 224 6.65 -16.09 2.13
C ILE A 224 5.28 -15.78 1.51
N PRO A 225 4.44 -16.78 1.18
CA PRO A 225 3.04 -16.55 0.81
C PRO A 225 2.30 -15.94 2.02
N GLN A 226 2.23 -14.61 2.06
CA GLN A 226 1.82 -13.86 3.25
C GLN A 226 0.39 -14.18 3.70
N ILE A 227 -0.55 -14.25 2.76
CA ILE A 227 -1.97 -14.56 3.05
C ILE A 227 -2.09 -15.94 3.72
N SER A 228 -1.41 -16.94 3.17
CA SER A 228 -1.42 -18.31 3.70
C SER A 228 -0.71 -18.43 5.04
N ALA A 229 0.37 -17.66 5.25
CA ALA A 229 1.05 -17.61 6.54
C ALA A 229 0.16 -16.96 7.61
N LEU A 230 -0.48 -15.83 7.31
CA LEU A 230 -1.38 -15.12 8.22
C LEU A 230 -2.62 -15.95 8.60
N ASN A 231 -3.10 -16.83 7.70
CA ASN A 231 -4.19 -17.76 7.98
C ASN A 231 -3.78 -18.95 8.87
N HIS A 232 -2.49 -19.12 9.19
CA HIS A 232 -2.02 -20.24 10.00
C HIS A 232 -2.24 -19.98 11.50
N SER A 233 -2.84 -20.93 12.22
CA SER A 233 -3.25 -20.78 13.63
C SER A 233 -2.11 -20.51 14.62
N SER A 234 -0.86 -20.79 14.24
CA SER A 234 0.30 -20.48 15.08
C SER A 234 0.67 -18.99 15.07
N ILE A 235 0.21 -18.20 14.10
CA ILE A 235 0.46 -16.75 14.04
C ILE A 235 -0.36 -16.05 15.12
N SER A 236 0.32 -15.31 16.00
CA SER A 236 -0.32 -14.49 17.05
C SER A 236 -0.31 -13.00 16.76
N LEU A 237 0.65 -12.55 15.96
CA LEU A 237 0.96 -11.13 15.76
C LEU A 237 1.69 -10.96 14.43
N ALA A 238 1.39 -9.88 13.71
CA ALA A 238 2.13 -9.45 12.54
C ALA A 238 2.86 -8.13 12.81
N ILE A 239 4.13 -8.03 12.42
CA ILE A 239 4.89 -6.78 12.39
C ILE A 239 5.08 -6.40 10.93
N LEU A 240 4.45 -5.30 10.51
CA LEU A 240 4.37 -4.90 9.11
C LEU A 240 4.92 -3.49 8.92
N HIS A 241 5.42 -3.20 7.72
CA HIS A 241 5.86 -1.86 7.33
C HIS A 241 4.71 -0.85 7.07
N GLY A 242 3.46 -1.29 7.17
CA GLY A 242 2.29 -0.41 6.97
C GLY A 242 1.80 -0.30 5.52
N GLY A 243 2.28 -1.13 4.58
CA GLY A 243 1.66 -1.19 3.25
C GLY A 243 0.19 -1.67 3.35
N ALA A 244 -0.73 -0.95 2.73
CA ALA A 244 -2.19 -1.16 2.89
C ALA A 244 -2.62 -2.60 2.61
N GLY A 245 -2.09 -3.24 1.56
CA GLY A 245 -2.40 -4.64 1.25
C GLY A 245 -2.00 -5.61 2.35
N GLY A 246 -0.87 -5.39 3.03
CA GLY A 246 -0.44 -6.26 4.13
C GLY A 246 -1.27 -6.06 5.39
N VAL A 247 -1.62 -4.81 5.70
CA VAL A 247 -2.52 -4.48 6.83
C VAL A 247 -3.88 -5.13 6.63
N HIS A 248 -4.50 -4.94 5.46
CA HIS A 248 -5.80 -5.56 5.13
C HIS A 248 -5.79 -7.09 5.25
N GLN A 249 -4.73 -7.76 4.78
CA GLN A 249 -4.62 -9.21 4.89
C GLN A 249 -4.58 -9.68 6.35
N ALA A 250 -3.79 -9.01 7.20
CA ALA A 250 -3.68 -9.39 8.60
C ALA A 250 -5.00 -9.14 9.36
N LEU A 251 -5.67 -8.01 9.09
CA LEU A 251 -6.97 -7.70 9.67
C LEU A 251 -8.06 -8.68 9.24
N TYR A 252 -8.07 -9.10 7.97
CA TYR A 252 -9.02 -10.09 7.47
C TYR A 252 -8.97 -11.41 8.28
N PHE A 253 -7.77 -11.84 8.69
CA PHE A 253 -7.58 -13.02 9.53
C PHE A 253 -7.64 -12.74 11.04
N GLY A 254 -7.97 -11.51 11.45
CA GLY A 254 -8.07 -11.12 12.87
C GLY A 254 -6.72 -11.10 13.60
N ILE A 255 -5.61 -10.97 12.88
CA ILE A 255 -4.26 -10.97 13.47
C ILE A 255 -3.93 -9.54 13.94
N PRO A 256 -3.59 -9.32 15.23
CA PRO A 256 -3.11 -8.03 15.70
C PRO A 256 -1.84 -7.60 14.97
N ILE A 257 -1.67 -6.28 14.77
CA ILE A 257 -0.59 -5.73 13.93
C ILE A 257 0.21 -4.71 14.72
N ILE A 258 1.54 -4.78 14.63
CA ILE A 258 2.44 -3.67 14.94
C ILE A 258 2.91 -3.09 13.61
N VAL A 259 2.58 -1.83 13.37
CA VAL A 259 3.02 -1.13 12.16
C VAL A 259 4.30 -0.34 12.46
N ILE A 260 5.34 -0.56 11.67
CA ILE A 260 6.60 0.18 11.72
C ILE A 260 6.82 0.83 10.36
N PRO A 261 6.40 2.08 10.14
CA PRO A 261 6.56 2.73 8.84
C PRO A 261 8.04 2.93 8.52
N LEU A 262 8.46 2.51 7.32
CA LEU A 262 9.86 2.58 6.87
C LEU A 262 10.05 3.59 5.73
N SER A 263 8.97 4.04 5.09
CA SER A 263 8.97 5.10 4.06
C SER A 263 7.92 6.17 4.38
N PRO A 264 8.17 7.45 4.06
CA PRO A 264 7.12 8.47 4.00
C PRO A 264 6.07 8.08 2.95
N GLY A 265 4.78 8.35 3.22
CA GLY A 265 3.67 8.10 2.29
C GLY A 265 2.52 7.30 2.91
N ASP A 266 2.00 6.32 2.18
CA ASP A 266 0.92 5.43 2.60
C ASP A 266 1.25 4.66 3.89
N GLN A 267 2.51 4.24 4.05
CA GLN A 267 2.96 3.52 5.24
C GLN A 267 2.76 4.31 6.54
N SER A 268 3.00 5.61 6.49
CA SER A 268 2.81 6.49 7.64
C SER A 268 1.34 6.80 7.93
N SER A 269 0.47 6.82 6.91
CA SER A 269 -0.97 7.04 7.12
C SER A 269 -1.68 5.81 7.66
N ASN A 270 -1.29 4.61 7.20
CA ASN A 270 -1.90 3.35 7.64
C ASN A 270 -1.47 2.95 9.05
N PHE A 271 -0.43 3.58 9.61
CA PHE A 271 -0.02 3.41 11.00
C PHE A 271 -1.03 4.04 11.98
N SER A 272 -1.70 5.12 11.57
CA SER A 272 -2.61 5.87 12.43
C SER A 272 -4.08 5.40 12.32
N GLU A 273 -4.34 4.33 11.56
CA GLU A 273 -5.62 3.60 11.47
C GLU A 273 -5.64 2.45 12.48
#